data_AF-A0A946ZRA0-F1
#
_entry.id   AF-A0A946ZRA0-F1
#
_cell.length_a   1.000
_cell.length_b   1.000
_cell.length_c   1.000
_cell.angle_alpha   90.00
_cell.angle_beta   90.00
_cell.angle_gamma   90.00
#
_symmetry.space_group_name_H-M   'P 1'
#
loop_
_entity.id
_entity.type
_entity.pdbx_description
1 polymer ?
#
loop_
_entity_poly.entity_id
_entity_poly.type
_entity_poly.pdbx_seq_one_letter_code
_entity_poly.pdbx_strand_id
1 'polypeptide(L)'
;MEQYILALDQGTTSCRALVFDKNGAIVSSAQKEFTQHFPKSGWVEHDANEIWGTQAEMMKEALQKGNISADSIAGIGITNQRETVVIWDKHTGEPIYNAIVWQDKR
;
A
#
# COMPACT_ATOMS: atom_id res chain seq x y z
N MET A 1 6.83 11.03 24.87
CA MET A 1 6.26 9.92 24.07
C MET A 1 7.28 9.59 22.99
N GLU A 2 7.61 8.31 22.81
CA GLU A 2 8.38 7.90 21.62
C GLU A 2 7.52 8.17 20.39
N GLN A 3 8.12 8.82 19.39
CA GLN A 3 7.47 9.17 18.14
C GLN A 3 8.13 8.39 17.01
N TYR A 4 7.30 7.72 16.22
CA TYR A 4 7.73 6.92 15.08
C TYR A 4 7.21 7.52 13.77
N ILE A 5 7.83 7.13 12.65
CA ILE A 5 7.33 7.40 11.31
C ILE A 5 6.84 6.10 10.69
N LEU A 6 5.63 6.08 10.16
CA LEU A 6 5.09 4.97 9.39
C LEU A 6 5.34 5.23 7.90
N ALA A 7 5.97 4.31 7.20
CA ALA A 7 6.09 4.35 5.74
C ALA A 7 5.23 3.26 5.11
N LEU A 8 4.38 3.64 4.16
CA LEU A 8 3.55 2.75 3.35
C LEU A 8 4.15 2.71 1.95
N ASP A 9 4.51 1.51 1.51
CA ASP A 9 5.12 1.24 0.21
C ASP A 9 4.22 0.30 -0.60
N GLN A 10 3.41 0.89 -1.48
CA GLN A 10 2.49 0.17 -2.36
C GLN A 10 3.26 -0.23 -3.64
N GLY A 11 3.90 -1.39 -3.62
CA GLY A 11 4.67 -1.90 -4.76
C GLY A 11 3.78 -2.52 -5.84
N THR A 12 4.41 -2.97 -6.94
CA THR A 12 3.69 -3.59 -8.07
C THR A 12 3.14 -4.98 -7.75
N THR A 13 3.86 -5.76 -6.95
CA THR A 13 3.46 -7.14 -6.63
C THR A 13 3.14 -7.36 -5.15
N SER A 14 3.48 -6.40 -4.29
CA SER A 14 3.21 -6.48 -2.85
C SER A 14 3.07 -5.09 -2.23
N CYS A 15 2.32 -5.02 -1.13
CA CYS A 15 2.29 -3.84 -0.27
C CYS A 15 3.18 -4.09 0.95
N ARG A 16 3.85 -3.05 1.44
CA ARG A 16 4.66 -3.09 2.65
C ARG A 16 4.31 -1.92 3.56
N ALA A 17 4.44 -2.14 4.87
CA ALA A 17 4.44 -1.09 5.87
C ALA A 17 5.69 -1.23 6.74
N LEU A 18 6.37 -0.12 7.01
CA LEU A 18 7.54 -0.07 7.87
C LEU A 18 7.35 1.01 8.94
N VAL A 19 7.80 0.74 10.16
CA VAL A 19 7.82 1.73 11.24
C VAL A 19 9.26 2.06 11.58
N PHE A 20 9.59 3.35 11.58
CA PHE A 20 10.93 3.87 11.86
C PHE A 20 10.98 4.63 13.18
N ASP A 21 12.08 4.46 13.91
CA ASP A 21 12.39 5.32 15.06
C ASP A 21 12.99 6.66 14.62
N LYS A 22 13.26 7.54 15.60
CA LYS A 22 13.89 8.85 15.37
C LYS A 22 15.31 8.81 14.77
N ASN A 23 15.98 7.65 14.83
CA ASN A 23 17.32 7.46 14.29
C ASN A 23 17.27 6.87 12.87
N GLY A 24 16.07 6.60 12.34
CA GLY A 24 15.87 5.96 11.04
C GLY A 24 16.02 4.43 11.06
N ALA A 25 16.02 3.80 12.23
CA ALA A 25 16.05 2.34 12.36
C ALA A 25 14.65 1.75 12.15
N ILE A 26 14.56 0.62 11.43
CA ILE A 26 13.31 -0.13 11.27
C ILE A 26 13.00 -0.85 12.58
N VAL A 27 11.89 -0.47 13.22
CA VAL A 27 11.38 -1.07 14.46
C VAL A 27 10.45 -2.23 14.16
N SER A 28 9.65 -2.13 13.10
CA SER A 28 8.72 -3.17 12.68
C SER A 28 8.45 -3.07 11.18
N SER A 29 8.07 -4.20 10.58
CA SER A 29 7.61 -4.24 9.19
C SER A 29 6.62 -5.37 8.92
N ALA A 30 5.78 -5.19 7.90
CA ALA A 30 4.88 -6.19 7.37
C ALA A 30 4.83 -6.07 5.84
N GLN A 31 4.67 -7.19 5.13
CA GLN A 31 4.58 -7.23 3.68
C GLN A 31 3.66 -8.37 3.24
N LYS A 32 2.85 -8.12 2.20
CA LYS A 32 1.94 -9.09 1.61
C LYS A 32 1.78 -8.86 0.12
N GLU A 33 1.82 -9.95 -0.65
CA GLU A 33 1.53 -9.95 -2.08
C GLU A 33 0.03 -9.80 -2.35
N PHE A 34 -0.31 -9.30 -3.53
CA PHE A 34 -1.69 -9.18 -4.00
C PHE A 34 -1.81 -9.60 -5.46
N THR A 35 -3.03 -9.89 -5.89
CA THR A 35 -3.30 -10.56 -7.16
C THR A 35 -2.86 -9.72 -8.36
N GLN A 36 -2.25 -10.38 -9.35
CA GLN A 36 -1.90 -9.78 -10.63
C GLN A 36 -2.88 -10.28 -11.68
N HIS A 37 -3.61 -9.39 -12.35
CA HIS A 37 -4.58 -9.77 -13.37
C HIS A 37 -3.99 -9.60 -14.76
N PHE A 38 -4.14 -10.64 -15.60
CA PHE A 38 -3.70 -10.64 -17.01
C PHE A 38 -4.87 -10.98 -17.94
N PRO A 39 -5.84 -10.08 -18.15
CA PRO A 39 -7.05 -10.39 -18.95
C PRO A 39 -6.75 -10.73 -20.41
N LYS A 40 -5.67 -10.15 -20.97
CA LYS A 40 -5.21 -10.34 -22.34
C LYS A 40 -3.68 -10.27 -22.40
N SER A 41 -3.10 -10.78 -23.49
CA SER A 41 -1.66 -10.62 -23.75
C SER A 41 -1.29 -9.14 -23.76
N GLY A 42 -0.27 -8.78 -22.96
CA GLY A 42 0.21 -7.40 -22.80
C GLY A 42 -0.60 -6.53 -21.84
N TRP A 43 -1.72 -7.02 -21.29
CA TRP A 43 -2.54 -6.27 -20.34
C TRP A 43 -2.17 -6.67 -18.92
N VAL A 44 -2.02 -5.69 -18.03
CA VAL A 44 -1.68 -5.87 -16.62
C VAL A 44 -2.58 -4.97 -15.78
N GLU A 45 -3.37 -5.60 -14.91
CA GLU A 45 -4.39 -4.93 -14.10
C GLU A 45 -4.28 -5.32 -12.63
N HIS A 46 -4.68 -4.40 -11.75
CA HIS A 46 -4.86 -4.66 -10.31
C HIS A 46 -6.26 -4.29 -9.85
N ASP A 47 -6.82 -5.02 -8.90
CA ASP A 47 -8.02 -4.56 -8.18
C ASP A 47 -7.62 -3.45 -7.18
N ALA A 48 -8.14 -2.24 -7.36
CA ALA A 48 -7.83 -1.10 -6.49
C ALA A 48 -8.33 -1.28 -5.04
N ASN A 49 -9.42 -2.03 -4.84
CA ASN A 49 -9.92 -2.37 -3.52
C ASN A 49 -9.04 -3.42 -2.84
N GLU A 50 -8.49 -4.37 -3.60
CA GLU A 50 -7.48 -5.32 -3.08
C GLU A 50 -6.19 -4.60 -2.68
N ILE A 51 -5.71 -3.64 -3.48
CA ILE A 51 -4.57 -2.79 -3.12
C ILE A 51 -4.81 -2.06 -1.80
N TRP A 52 -5.96 -1.38 -1.67
CA TRP A 52 -6.32 -0.63 -0.47
C TRP A 52 -6.40 -1.55 0.75
N GLY A 53 -7.13 -2.66 0.63
CA GLY A 53 -7.28 -3.64 1.71
C GLY A 53 -5.95 -4.20 2.17
N THR A 54 -5.08 -4.60 1.22
CA THR A 54 -3.76 -5.15 1.51
C THR A 54 -2.85 -4.12 2.19
N GLN A 55 -2.81 -2.87 1.71
CA GLN A 55 -1.97 -1.84 2.32
C GLN A 55 -2.43 -1.46 3.74
N ALA A 56 -3.75 -1.42 3.97
CA ALA A 56 -4.33 -1.19 5.29
C ALA A 56 -4.05 -2.35 6.26
N GLU A 57 -4.10 -3.60 5.78
CA GLU A 57 -3.71 -4.79 6.54
C GLU A 57 -2.23 -4.71 6.95
N MET A 58 -1.32 -4.38 6.03
CA MET A 58 0.10 -4.25 6.34
C MET A 58 0.40 -3.14 7.34
N MET A 59 -0.29 -2.01 7.25
CA MET A 59 -0.21 -0.95 8.26
C MET A 59 -0.56 -1.49 9.65
N LYS A 60 -1.71 -2.16 9.78
CA LYS A 60 -2.16 -2.73 11.06
C LYS A 60 -1.19 -3.78 11.59
N GLU A 61 -0.72 -4.66 10.72
CA GLU A 61 0.20 -5.74 11.08
C GLU A 61 1.56 -5.18 11.54
N ALA A 62 2.10 -4.15 10.88
CA ALA A 62 3.35 -3.52 11.29
C ALA A 62 3.23 -2.86 12.68
N LEU A 63 2.12 -2.17 12.97
CA LEU A 63 1.86 -1.59 14.29
C LEU A 63 1.70 -2.67 15.37
N GLN A 64 0.96 -3.74 15.07
CA GLN A 64 0.74 -4.86 15.99
C GLN A 64 2.04 -5.60 16.31
N LYS A 65 2.84 -5.94 15.28
CA LYS A 65 4.15 -6.60 15.45
C LYS A 65 5.13 -5.76 16.27
N GLY A 66 5.08 -4.44 16.12
CA GLY A 66 5.91 -3.51 16.89
C GLY A 66 5.37 -3.22 18.31
N ASN A 67 4.15 -3.65 18.63
CA ASN A 67 3.41 -3.21 19.82
C ASN A 67 3.34 -1.67 19.93
N ILE A 68 3.08 -1.01 18.80
CA ILE A 68 3.10 0.46 18.67
C ILE A 68 1.66 0.96 18.59
N SER A 69 1.30 1.90 19.48
CA SER A 69 0.04 2.63 19.38
C SER A 69 0.04 3.56 18.17
N ALA A 70 -1.12 3.69 17.50
CA ALA A 70 -1.29 4.66 16.42
C ALA A 70 -1.03 6.11 16.90
N ASP A 71 -1.30 6.42 18.18
CA ASP A 71 -1.04 7.74 18.78
C ASP A 71 0.46 8.08 18.87
N SER A 72 1.34 7.08 18.73
CA SER A 72 2.81 7.26 18.73
C SER A 72 3.36 7.52 17.33
N ILE A 73 2.52 7.54 16.28
CA ILE A 73 2.94 7.85 14.91
C ILE A 73 2.91 9.36 14.69
N ALA A 74 4.07 9.97 14.49
CA ALA A 74 4.20 11.41 14.24
C ALA A 74 3.86 11.80 12.79
N GLY A 75 3.97 10.86 11.86
CA GLY A 75 3.69 11.11 10.45
C GLY A 75 3.67 9.82 9.62
N ILE A 76 3.04 9.92 8.45
CA ILE A 76 2.94 8.82 7.48
C ILE A 76 3.61 9.27 6.19
N GLY A 77 4.59 8.50 5.73
CA GLY A 77 5.16 8.59 4.39
C GLY A 77 4.46 7.60 3.46
N ILE A 78 4.16 8.03 2.24
CA ILE A 78 3.53 7.18 1.22
C ILE A 78 4.43 7.16 0.00
N THR A 79 4.73 5.96 -0.48
CA THR A 79 5.34 5.71 -1.78
C THR A 79 4.54 4.63 -2.49
N ASN A 80 4.54 4.67 -3.80
CA ASN A 80 3.70 3.81 -4.62
C ASN A 80 4.41 3.43 -5.92
N GLN A 81 3.93 2.34 -6.54
CA GLN A 81 4.21 2.08 -7.94
C GLN A 81 3.67 3.27 -8.74
N ARG A 82 4.58 3.90 -9.49
CA ARG A 82 4.24 5.07 -10.30
C ARG A 82 3.40 4.64 -11.50
N GLU A 83 2.90 5.63 -12.25
CA GLU A 83 2.11 5.50 -13.48
C GLU A 83 0.77 4.72 -13.39
N THR A 84 0.64 3.69 -12.56
CA THR A 84 -0.60 2.91 -12.38
C THR A 84 -1.79 3.83 -12.12
N VAL A 85 -2.84 3.67 -12.94
CA VAL A 85 -3.99 4.59 -12.98
C VAL A 85 -5.22 3.93 -12.38
N VAL A 86 -5.88 4.64 -11.46
CA VAL A 86 -7.21 4.30 -10.92
C VAL A 86 -8.17 5.43 -11.23
N ILE A 87 -9.37 5.09 -11.69
CA ILE A 87 -10.50 6.02 -11.82
C ILE A 87 -11.63 5.51 -10.93
N TRP A 88 -12.24 6.41 -10.16
CA TRP A 88 -13.31 6.07 -9.21
C TRP A 88 -14.43 7.11 -9.26
N ASP A 89 -15.61 6.70 -8.79
CA ASP A 89 -16.74 7.61 -8.58
C ASP A 89 -16.53 8.42 -7.29
N LYS A 90 -16.60 9.75 -7.37
CA LYS A 90 -16.33 10.64 -6.22
C LYS A 90 -17.38 10.57 -5.09
N HIS A 91 -18.58 10.08 -5.38
CA HIS A 91 -19.69 9.99 -4.43
C HIS A 91 -19.67 8.65 -3.69
N THR A 92 -19.33 7.56 -4.39
CA THR A 92 -19.30 6.22 -3.78
C THR A 92 -17.91 5.81 -3.31
N GLY A 93 -16.85 6.34 -3.94
CA GLY A 93 -15.48 5.87 -3.74
C GLY A 93 -15.14 4.61 -4.54
N GLU A 94 -16.11 4.01 -5.25
CA GLU A 94 -15.91 2.75 -5.95
C GLU A 94 -15.10 2.94 -7.25
N PRO A 95 -14.08 2.10 -7.49
CA PRO A 95 -13.39 2.05 -8.78
C PRO A 95 -14.37 1.72 -9.91
N ILE A 96 -14.30 2.45 -11.02
CA ILE A 96 -15.16 2.18 -12.19
C ILE A 96 -14.60 1.04 -13.07
N TYR A 97 -13.34 0.68 -12.85
CA TYR A 97 -12.60 -0.36 -13.55
C TYR A 97 -11.40 -0.77 -12.68
N ASN A 98 -10.77 -1.91 -12.98
CA ASN A 98 -9.47 -2.27 -12.39
C ASN A 98 -8.44 -1.15 -12.63
N ALA A 99 -7.45 -1.05 -11.75
CA ALA A 99 -6.29 -0.20 -11.98
C ALA A 99 -5.53 -0.70 -13.22
N ILE A 100 -5.16 0.20 -14.13
CA ILE A 100 -4.28 -0.12 -15.26
C ILE A 100 -2.85 0.08 -14.80
N VAL A 101 -2.08 -1.00 -14.78
CA VAL A 101 -0.72 -1.00 -14.20
C VAL A 101 0.28 -0.39 -15.17
N TRP A 102 1.35 0.21 -14.66
CA TRP A 102 2.44 0.78 -15.48
C TRP A 102 3.05 -0.19 -16.50
N GLN A 103 2.92 -1.49 -16.28
CA GLN A 103 3.40 -2.55 -17.17
C GLN A 103 2.49 -2.81 -18.37
N ASP A 104 1.27 -2.28 -18.34
CA ASP A 104 0.24 -2.50 -19.35
C ASP A 104 0.65 -1.90 -20.71
N LYS A 105 0.34 -2.62 -21.79
CA LYS A 105 0.69 -2.28 -23.19
C LYS A 105 -0.53 -2.19 -24.11
N ARG A 106 -1.72 -1.99 -23.55
CA ARG A 106 -2.97 -1.90 -24.34
C ARG A 106 -2.98 -0.76 -25.33
#